data_AF-A0A4Q9FVM8-F1
#
_entry.id   AF-A0A4Q9FVM8-F1
#
_cell.length_a   1.000
_cell.length_b   1.000
_cell.length_c   1.000
_cell.angle_alpha   90.00
_cell.angle_beta   90.00
_cell.angle_gamma   90.00
#
_symmetry.space_group_name_H-M   'P 1'
#
loop_
_entity.id
_entity.type
_entity.pdbx_description
1 polymer ?
#
loop_
_entity_poly.entity_id
_entity_poly.type
_entity_poly.pdbx_seq_one_letter_code
_entity_poly.pdbx_strand_id
1 'polypeptide(L)'
;MNNQKTEFLQSILNNKKILIELIAAAIVIGLGVSFIASGIFDYFNFQNKNLIFLSIGIFLTIIGFVYYLNKLFGRKKFSKKVEGFFILDRKNKKVIDIDNYDYSNSLASNLKYAFKEDKALKKTWKKIDFENIFKKNRKFLEIIDEASEYYLLEKLSTHLSVYFNNTKFDKEELTEYERNDIPDVLLNNRFLELFSKPMDQRESFISDEEIDGVFEIKRNGEKESVGKVVSSFRNGVMFSHFDLKLPKNSKLKRNSDHSISLVTERFTLNLKTIISGINTYIPHEYEKHYLGLNYSSDLPAFIATYEIEVNFHILSLFKTNSWQYYQWVDSFINRIENDVSQDYYFNKKIEWDKTYPIIKMLKQKQGATKK
;
A
#
# COMPACT_ATOMS: atom_id res chain seq x y z
N MET A 1 16.93 0.10 -13.43
CA MET A 1 16.80 -0.43 -12.05
C MET A 1 16.17 -1.81 -12.12
N ASN A 2 16.73 -2.75 -11.36
CA ASN A 2 16.41 -4.18 -11.43
C ASN A 2 14.97 -4.39 -10.94
N ASN A 3 14.09 -4.79 -11.86
CA ASN A 3 12.66 -4.94 -11.61
C ASN A 3 12.43 -6.29 -10.93
N GLN A 4 12.83 -6.42 -9.66
CA GLN A 4 12.35 -7.51 -8.84
C GLN A 4 10.88 -7.21 -8.56
N LYS A 5 9.97 -7.98 -9.17
CA LYS A 5 8.64 -8.19 -8.60
C LYS A 5 8.85 -8.33 -7.10
N THR A 6 8.13 -7.53 -6.30
CA THR A 6 8.26 -7.62 -4.84
C THR A 6 7.64 -8.93 -4.40
N GLU A 7 8.46 -9.98 -4.44
CA GLU A 7 8.17 -11.34 -3.98
C GLU A 7 8.61 -11.46 -2.53
N PHE A 8 8.23 -10.49 -1.69
CA PHE A 8 8.71 -10.42 -0.33
C PHE A 8 8.13 -11.57 0.51
N LEU A 9 6.82 -11.80 0.45
CA LEU A 9 6.22 -12.96 1.10
C LEU A 9 6.79 -14.26 0.51
N GLN A 10 6.96 -14.35 -0.80
CA GLN A 10 7.53 -15.56 -1.40
C GLN A 10 8.97 -15.83 -0.94
N SER A 11 9.80 -14.78 -0.80
CA SER A 11 11.15 -14.89 -0.22
C SER A 11 11.10 -15.45 1.19
N ILE A 12 10.13 -15.00 2.01
CA ILE A 12 9.93 -15.51 3.36
C ILE A 12 9.45 -16.96 3.36
N LEU A 13 8.54 -17.34 2.46
CA LEU A 13 8.10 -18.73 2.29
C LEU A 13 9.25 -19.64 1.83
N ASN A 14 10.15 -19.16 0.98
CA ASN A 14 11.33 -19.90 0.57
C ASN A 14 12.32 -20.07 1.75
N ASN A 15 12.52 -19.03 2.55
CA ASN A 15 13.35 -19.12 3.76
C ASN A 15 12.78 -20.15 4.76
N LYS A 16 11.45 -20.29 4.85
CA LYS A 16 10.81 -21.33 5.66
C LYS A 16 11.19 -22.74 5.17
N LYS A 17 11.18 -22.98 3.85
CA LYS A 17 11.59 -24.27 3.28
C LYS A 17 13.06 -24.58 3.62
N ILE A 18 13.95 -23.61 3.43
CA ILE A 18 15.38 -23.73 3.77
C ILE A 18 15.57 -24.01 5.27
N LEU A 19 14.77 -23.40 6.15
CA LEU A 19 14.82 -23.64 7.59
C LEU A 19 14.46 -25.09 7.94
N ILE A 20 13.41 -25.64 7.31
CA ILE A 20 13.01 -27.04 7.53
C ILE A 20 14.11 -28.00 7.03
N GLU A 21 14.69 -27.72 5.86
CA GLU A 21 15.82 -28.50 5.32
C GLU A 21 17.06 -28.44 6.23
N LEU A 22 17.37 -27.27 6.79
CA LEU A 22 18.46 -27.10 7.74
C LEU A 22 18.23 -27.83 9.05
N ILE A 23 17.01 -27.82 9.60
CA ILE A 23 16.68 -28.60 10.80
C ILE A 23 16.87 -30.09 10.52
N ALA A 24 16.39 -30.59 9.38
CA ALA A 24 16.57 -31.98 8.98
C ALA A 24 18.06 -32.35 8.83
N ALA A 25 18.85 -31.51 8.14
CA ALA A 25 20.29 -31.71 8.00
C ALA A 25 21.02 -31.68 9.34
N ALA A 26 20.65 -30.76 10.24
CA ALA A 26 21.24 -30.65 11.57
C ALA A 26 20.95 -31.88 12.44
N ILE A 27 19.75 -32.47 12.34
CA ILE A 27 19.43 -33.72 13.04
C ILE A 27 20.31 -34.86 12.53
N VAL A 28 20.48 -35.00 11.21
CA VAL A 28 21.32 -36.05 10.61
C VAL A 28 22.79 -35.87 10.98
N ILE A 29 23.32 -34.64 10.88
CA ILE A 29 24.69 -34.30 11.29
C ILE A 29 24.87 -34.56 12.78
N GLY A 30 23.92 -34.16 13.62
CA GLY A 30 23.96 -34.39 15.06
C GLY A 30 24.03 -35.87 15.42
N LEU A 31 23.25 -36.71 14.75
CA LEU A 31 23.32 -38.18 14.91
C LEU A 31 24.68 -38.73 14.48
N GLY A 32 25.20 -38.30 13.33
CA GLY A 32 26.53 -38.71 12.85
C GLY A 32 27.66 -38.32 13.81
N VAL A 33 27.64 -37.08 14.30
CA VAL A 33 28.59 -36.59 15.31
C VAL A 33 28.46 -37.38 16.61
N SER A 34 27.24 -37.72 17.03
CA SER A 34 27.03 -38.53 18.24
C SER A 34 27.65 -39.93 18.12
N PHE A 35 27.55 -40.58 16.97
CA PHE A 35 28.17 -41.90 16.74
C PHE A 35 29.71 -41.82 16.71
N ILE A 36 30.26 -40.78 16.08
CA ILE A 36 31.71 -40.56 16.07
C ILE A 36 32.22 -40.25 17.49
N ALA A 37 31.50 -39.39 18.20
CA ALA A 37 31.85 -39.01 19.56
C ALA A 37 31.86 -40.22 20.49
N SER A 38 30.88 -41.14 20.40
CA SER A 38 30.87 -42.35 21.24
C SER A 38 32.08 -43.25 21.00
N GLY A 39 32.62 -43.31 19.78
CA GLY A 39 33.83 -44.08 19.47
C GLY A 39 35.13 -43.40 19.91
N ILE A 40 35.21 -42.06 19.85
CA ILE A 40 36.42 -41.30 20.20
C ILE A 40 36.55 -41.11 21.72
N PHE A 41 35.43 -41.11 22.45
CA PHE A 41 35.39 -40.80 23.88
C PHE A 41 36.20 -41.77 24.76
N ASP A 42 36.39 -42.99 24.28
CA ASP A 42 37.15 -44.05 24.95
C ASP A 42 38.67 -43.88 24.80
N TYR A 43 39.14 -43.06 23.86
CA TYR A 43 40.57 -42.87 23.60
C TYR A 43 41.24 -41.88 24.56
N PHE A 44 40.47 -41.06 25.28
CA PHE A 44 41.00 -40.00 26.16
C PHE A 44 40.84 -40.34 27.65
N ASN A 45 41.95 -40.33 28.39
CA ASN A 45 42.04 -40.66 29.83
C ASN A 45 42.49 -39.45 30.68
N PHE A 46 41.61 -38.46 30.85
CA PHE A 46 41.85 -37.32 31.75
C PHE A 46 40.76 -37.22 32.83
N GLN A 47 41.09 -36.68 34.01
CA GLN A 47 40.12 -36.40 35.07
C GLN A 47 39.03 -35.43 34.59
N ASN A 48 37.78 -35.67 34.98
CA ASN A 48 36.60 -34.85 34.62
C ASN A 48 36.31 -34.70 33.11
N LYS A 49 36.77 -35.64 32.26
CA LYS A 49 36.55 -35.61 30.80
C LYS A 49 35.10 -35.34 30.39
N ASN A 50 34.13 -35.98 31.06
CA ASN A 50 32.70 -35.82 30.77
C ASN A 50 32.23 -34.37 30.89
N LEU A 51 32.65 -33.69 31.95
CA LEU A 51 32.22 -32.33 32.26
C LEU A 51 32.82 -31.31 31.29
N ILE A 52 34.08 -31.49 30.90
CA ILE A 52 34.77 -30.61 29.96
C ILE A 52 34.18 -30.74 28.55
N PHE A 53 34.03 -31.96 28.03
CA PHE A 53 33.46 -32.16 26.69
C PHE A 53 31.99 -31.72 26.60
N LEU A 54 31.20 -31.95 27.64
CA LEU A 54 29.82 -31.46 27.71
C LEU A 54 29.76 -29.93 27.72
N SER A 55 30.63 -29.26 28.49
CA SER A 55 30.70 -27.81 28.53
C SER A 55 31.10 -27.20 27.18
N ILE A 56 32.12 -27.76 26.51
CA ILE A 56 32.53 -27.34 25.17
C ILE A 56 31.42 -27.57 24.14
N GLY A 57 30.74 -28.72 24.21
CA GLY A 57 29.63 -29.04 23.32
C GLY A 57 28.46 -28.08 23.48
N ILE A 58 28.08 -27.76 24.71
CA ILE A 58 27.03 -26.76 25.00
C ILE A 58 27.45 -25.39 24.48
N PHE A 59 28.69 -24.98 24.75
CA PHE A 59 29.19 -23.68 24.32
C PHE A 59 29.18 -23.52 22.79
N LEU A 60 29.68 -24.51 22.05
CA LEU A 60 29.64 -24.51 20.58
C LEU A 60 28.21 -24.53 20.04
N THR A 61 27.31 -25.28 20.68
CA THR A 61 25.89 -25.33 20.30
C THR A 61 25.22 -23.97 20.50
N ILE A 62 25.47 -23.31 21.63
CA ILE A 62 24.94 -21.98 21.92
C ILE A 62 25.48 -20.96 20.91
N ILE A 63 26.78 -20.99 20.59
CA ILE A 63 27.37 -20.09 19.58
C ILE A 63 26.71 -20.30 18.21
N GLY A 64 26.59 -21.55 17.76
CA GLY A 64 25.95 -21.89 16.50
C GLY A 64 24.48 -21.45 16.46
N PHE A 65 23.76 -21.67 17.56
CA PHE A 65 22.37 -21.27 17.70
C PHE A 65 22.22 -19.73 17.67
N VAL A 66 23.01 -18.99 18.44
CA VAL A 66 22.99 -17.52 18.46
C VAL A 66 23.34 -16.93 17.10
N TYR A 67 24.38 -17.44 16.43
CA TYR A 67 24.76 -17.02 15.08
C TYR A 67 23.61 -17.22 14.08
N TYR A 68 22.98 -18.40 14.10
CA TYR A 68 21.90 -18.74 13.19
C TYR A 68 20.62 -17.95 13.47
N LEU A 69 20.28 -17.77 14.75
CA LEU A 69 19.20 -16.90 15.17
C LEU A 69 19.42 -15.49 14.58
N ASN A 70 20.58 -14.88 14.79
CA ASN A 70 20.87 -13.53 14.26
C ASN A 70 20.68 -13.44 12.73
N LYS A 71 21.07 -14.48 11.99
CA LYS A 71 20.89 -14.55 10.53
C LYS A 71 19.42 -14.63 10.11
N LEU A 72 18.59 -15.38 10.83
CA LEU A 72 17.14 -15.45 10.61
C LEU A 72 16.43 -14.15 11.01
N PHE A 73 16.85 -13.54 12.13
CA PHE A 73 16.26 -12.32 12.66
C PHE A 73 16.53 -11.09 11.77
N GLY A 74 17.59 -11.10 10.96
CA GLY A 74 17.97 -9.96 10.12
C GLY A 74 17.08 -9.67 8.90
N ARG A 75 16.23 -10.60 8.44
CA ARG A 75 15.41 -10.46 7.21
C ARG A 75 13.90 -10.34 7.47
N LYS A 76 13.49 -9.68 8.56
CA LYS A 76 12.08 -9.60 8.98
C LYS A 76 11.31 -8.42 8.43
N LYS A 77 12.03 -7.35 8.08
CA LYS A 77 11.46 -6.06 7.72
C LYS A 77 11.65 -5.83 6.23
N PHE A 78 10.54 -5.61 5.55
CA PHE A 78 10.51 -4.96 4.25
C PHE A 78 10.09 -3.53 4.47
N SER A 79 10.75 -2.61 3.78
CA SER A 79 10.35 -1.21 3.74
C SER A 79 10.54 -0.74 2.31
N LYS A 80 9.49 -0.16 1.73
CA LYS A 80 9.52 0.39 0.37
C LYS A 80 8.90 1.77 0.41
N LYS A 81 9.60 2.72 -0.21
CA LYS A 81 9.09 4.07 -0.47
C LYS A 81 8.70 4.14 -1.94
N VAL A 82 7.46 4.54 -2.20
CA VAL A 82 6.95 4.78 -3.54
C VAL A 82 6.73 6.27 -3.67
N GLU A 83 7.54 6.91 -4.51
CA GLU A 83 7.44 8.34 -4.78
C GLU A 83 6.59 8.57 -6.03
N GLY A 84 5.47 9.26 -5.84
CA GLY A 84 4.63 9.79 -6.89
C GLY A 84 4.69 11.30 -6.94
N PHE A 85 3.97 11.87 -7.89
CA PHE A 85 3.86 13.32 -8.05
C PHE A 85 2.44 13.76 -8.36
N PHE A 86 2.20 15.05 -8.18
CA PHE A 86 1.00 15.71 -8.67
C PHE A 86 1.34 17.14 -9.09
N ILE A 87 0.62 17.68 -10.07
CA ILE A 87 0.82 19.05 -10.56
C ILE A 87 -0.26 19.94 -9.97
N LEU A 88 0.15 21.06 -9.40
CA LEU A 88 -0.76 22.07 -8.87
C LEU A 88 -0.80 23.27 -9.81
N ASP A 89 -1.99 23.62 -10.29
CA ASP A 89 -2.25 24.92 -10.91
C ASP A 89 -2.56 25.95 -9.83
N ARG A 90 -1.57 26.81 -9.56
CA ARG A 90 -1.65 27.86 -8.52
C ARG A 90 -2.69 28.91 -8.85
N LYS A 91 -2.89 29.22 -10.14
CA LYS A 91 -3.84 30.26 -10.59
C LYS A 91 -5.27 29.82 -10.36
N ASN A 92 -5.60 28.62 -10.83
CA ASN A 92 -6.94 28.06 -10.71
C ASN A 92 -7.16 27.33 -9.37
N LYS A 93 -6.12 27.23 -8.53
CA LYS A 93 -6.11 26.54 -7.23
C LYS A 93 -6.64 25.11 -7.35
N LYS A 94 -6.13 24.36 -8.32
CA LYS A 94 -6.58 22.98 -8.61
C LYS A 94 -5.40 22.04 -8.81
N VAL A 95 -5.57 20.79 -8.40
CA VAL A 95 -4.67 19.71 -8.83
C VAL A 95 -5.05 19.32 -10.25
N ILE A 96 -4.05 19.12 -11.11
CA ILE A 96 -4.23 18.74 -12.50
C ILE A 96 -4.46 17.23 -12.59
N ASP A 97 -5.48 16.86 -13.37
CA ASP A 97 -5.75 15.49 -13.78
C ASP A 97 -4.73 15.10 -14.86
N ILE A 98 -4.05 13.97 -14.71
CA ILE A 98 -2.94 13.54 -15.57
C ILE A 98 -3.31 12.23 -16.26
N ASP A 99 -3.48 12.28 -17.57
CA ASP A 99 -3.89 11.10 -18.33
C ASP A 99 -2.99 9.88 -18.07
N ASN A 100 -3.65 8.74 -17.88
CA ASN A 100 -3.03 7.48 -17.53
C ASN A 100 -2.26 7.46 -16.19
N TYR A 101 -2.41 8.46 -15.31
CA TYR A 101 -1.77 8.46 -14.00
C TYR A 101 -2.79 8.37 -12.85
N ASP A 102 -3.01 7.15 -12.36
CA ASP A 102 -4.11 6.82 -11.44
C ASP A 102 -4.09 7.67 -10.15
N TYR A 103 -2.91 7.87 -9.55
CA TYR A 103 -2.77 8.67 -8.35
C TYR A 103 -3.21 10.13 -8.55
N SER A 104 -2.67 10.83 -9.56
CA SER A 104 -3.01 12.25 -9.79
C SER A 104 -4.50 12.41 -10.10
N ASN A 105 -5.08 11.47 -10.84
CA ASN A 105 -6.49 11.52 -11.28
C ASN A 105 -7.43 11.30 -10.11
N SER A 106 -7.09 10.32 -9.26
CA SER A 106 -7.84 10.03 -8.04
C SER A 106 -7.73 11.20 -7.06
N LEU A 107 -6.54 11.77 -6.87
CA LEU A 107 -6.35 12.94 -6.01
C LEU A 107 -7.17 14.15 -6.50
N ALA A 108 -7.09 14.48 -7.79
CA ALA A 108 -7.85 15.58 -8.38
C ALA A 108 -9.37 15.36 -8.25
N SER A 109 -9.84 14.13 -8.51
CA SER A 109 -11.25 13.75 -8.40
C SER A 109 -11.75 13.81 -6.96
N ASN A 110 -11.00 13.25 -6.01
CA ASN A 110 -11.33 13.27 -4.59
C ASN A 110 -11.45 14.70 -4.06
N LEU A 111 -10.51 15.59 -4.40
CA LEU A 111 -10.60 17.00 -4.04
C LEU A 111 -11.84 17.66 -4.65
N LYS A 112 -12.13 17.39 -5.93
CA LYS A 112 -13.30 17.93 -6.62
C LYS A 112 -14.60 17.51 -5.94
N TYR A 113 -14.76 16.23 -5.63
CA TYR A 113 -15.94 15.68 -4.94
C TYR A 113 -16.07 16.25 -3.54
N ALA A 114 -14.98 16.26 -2.76
CA ALA A 114 -14.98 16.79 -1.40
C ALA A 114 -15.33 18.30 -1.38
N PHE A 115 -14.81 19.10 -2.30
CA PHE A 115 -15.14 20.53 -2.37
C PHE A 115 -16.56 20.79 -2.85
N LYS A 116 -17.19 19.86 -3.58
CA LYS A 116 -18.58 20.02 -3.99
C LYS A 116 -19.52 19.86 -2.79
N GLU A 117 -19.17 18.99 -1.86
CA GLU A 117 -20.01 18.62 -0.72
C GLU A 117 -19.68 19.42 0.55
N ASP A 118 -18.39 19.51 0.91
CA ASP A 118 -17.93 20.26 2.08
C ASP A 118 -17.55 21.70 1.70
N LYS A 119 -18.51 22.61 1.93
CA LYS A 119 -18.33 24.06 1.71
C LYS A 119 -17.24 24.65 2.60
N ALA A 120 -17.02 24.13 3.82
CA ALA A 120 -16.01 24.63 4.75
C ALA A 120 -14.60 24.22 4.30
N LEU A 121 -14.42 22.98 3.85
CA LEU A 121 -13.18 22.50 3.27
C LEU A 121 -12.82 23.30 2.01
N LYS A 122 -13.78 23.52 1.09
CA LYS A 122 -13.58 24.36 -0.10
C LYS A 122 -13.18 25.79 0.25
N LYS A 123 -13.82 26.39 1.26
CA LYS A 123 -13.50 27.75 1.70
C LYS A 123 -12.10 27.83 2.30
N THR A 124 -11.69 26.80 3.06
CA THR A 124 -10.33 26.68 3.60
C THR A 124 -9.31 26.58 2.47
N TRP A 125 -9.55 25.70 1.49
CA TRP A 125 -8.69 25.55 0.32
C TRP A 125 -8.52 26.85 -0.47
N LYS A 126 -9.62 27.57 -0.75
CA LYS A 126 -9.56 28.85 -1.49
C LYS A 126 -8.78 29.95 -0.78
N LYS A 127 -8.71 29.93 0.56
CA LYS A 127 -7.96 30.90 1.36
C LYS A 127 -6.45 30.63 1.38
N ILE A 128 -6.00 29.48 0.91
CA ILE A 128 -4.58 29.16 0.83
C ILE A 128 -3.89 30.11 -0.15
N ASP A 129 -2.77 30.67 0.29
CA ASP A 129 -1.85 31.45 -0.55
C ASP A 129 -0.93 30.50 -1.32
N PHE A 130 -1.32 30.18 -2.56
CA PHE A 130 -0.57 29.25 -3.39
C PHE A 130 0.72 29.85 -3.99
N GLU A 131 0.98 31.15 -3.84
CA GLU A 131 2.23 31.76 -4.27
C GLU A 131 3.35 31.51 -3.26
N ASN A 132 3.02 31.47 -1.96
CA ASN A 132 3.97 31.30 -0.86
C ASN A 132 3.82 29.96 -0.10
N ILE A 133 3.51 28.87 -0.81
CA ILE A 133 3.25 27.54 -0.22
C ILE A 133 4.39 27.09 0.72
N PHE A 134 5.64 27.33 0.34
CA PHE A 134 6.82 26.84 1.05
C PHE A 134 7.06 27.47 2.43
N LYS A 135 6.56 28.69 2.69
CA LYS A 135 6.87 29.41 3.94
C LYS A 135 5.81 29.25 5.04
N LYS A 136 4.55 28.91 4.71
CA LYS A 136 3.44 29.06 5.69
C LYS A 136 2.28 28.07 5.61
N ASN A 137 2.13 27.23 4.58
CA ASN A 137 0.85 26.55 4.35
C ASN A 137 0.79 25.10 4.83
N ARG A 138 0.81 24.89 6.16
CA ARG A 138 0.50 23.57 6.78
C ARG A 138 -0.84 23.01 6.31
N LYS A 139 -1.86 23.87 6.11
CA LYS A 139 -3.19 23.45 5.68
C LYS A 139 -3.24 22.85 4.26
N PHE A 140 -2.40 23.32 3.35
CA PHE A 140 -2.31 22.74 2.01
C PHE A 140 -1.81 21.30 2.10
N LEU A 141 -0.70 21.11 2.82
CA LEU A 141 -0.10 19.80 3.02
C LEU A 141 -1.06 18.86 3.73
N GLU A 142 -1.72 19.32 4.79
CA GLU A 142 -2.72 18.55 5.54
C GLU A 142 -3.89 18.05 4.66
N ILE A 143 -4.45 18.91 3.81
CA ILE A 143 -5.56 18.51 2.92
C ILE A 143 -5.10 17.49 1.87
N ILE A 144 -3.92 17.69 1.28
CA ILE A 144 -3.38 16.73 0.29
C ILE A 144 -3.00 15.42 0.98
N ASP A 145 -2.41 15.47 2.17
CA ASP A 145 -2.00 14.30 2.94
C ASP A 145 -3.21 13.43 3.31
N GLU A 146 -4.30 14.02 3.80
CA GLU A 146 -5.53 13.29 4.08
C GLU A 146 -6.18 12.71 2.79
N ALA A 147 -6.17 13.45 1.68
CA ALA A 147 -6.71 12.96 0.41
C ALA A 147 -5.89 11.78 -0.14
N SER A 148 -4.57 11.82 0.03
CA SER A 148 -3.65 10.78 -0.37
C SER A 148 -3.68 9.57 0.56
N GLU A 149 -3.85 9.77 1.87
CA GLU A 149 -4.13 8.69 2.84
C GLU A 149 -5.47 8.00 2.51
N TYR A 150 -6.51 8.76 2.18
CA TYR A 150 -7.79 8.19 1.72
C TYR A 150 -7.62 7.37 0.44
N TYR A 151 -6.88 7.87 -0.55
CA TYR A 151 -6.56 7.13 -1.76
C TYR A 151 -5.89 5.79 -1.44
N LEU A 152 -4.91 5.77 -0.54
CA LEU A 152 -4.22 4.54 -0.16
C LEU A 152 -5.16 3.51 0.50
N LEU A 153 -6.05 3.98 1.37
CA LEU A 153 -7.05 3.13 2.05
C LEU A 153 -8.10 2.59 1.08
N GLU A 154 -8.57 3.42 0.15
CA GLU A 154 -9.49 2.99 -0.91
C GLU A 154 -8.84 1.92 -1.80
N LYS A 155 -7.59 2.13 -2.23
CA LYS A 155 -6.85 1.13 -3.01
C LYS A 155 -6.65 -0.17 -2.25
N LEU A 156 -6.38 -0.10 -0.94
CA LEU A 156 -6.27 -1.28 -0.08
C LEU A 156 -7.60 -2.02 0.00
N SER A 157 -8.69 -1.31 0.29
CA SER A 157 -10.06 -1.85 0.33
C SER A 157 -10.44 -2.54 -0.97
N THR A 158 -10.35 -1.83 -2.09
CA THR A 158 -10.64 -2.36 -3.42
C THR A 158 -9.76 -3.57 -3.75
N HIS A 159 -8.48 -3.53 -3.42
CA HIS A 159 -7.56 -4.65 -3.65
C HIS A 159 -7.93 -5.89 -2.83
N LEU A 160 -8.24 -5.74 -1.54
CA LEU A 160 -8.63 -6.83 -0.66
C LEU A 160 -9.97 -7.42 -1.07
N SER A 161 -10.94 -6.57 -1.41
CA SER A 161 -12.26 -7.01 -1.88
C SER A 161 -12.13 -7.81 -3.18
N VAL A 162 -11.32 -7.37 -4.15
CA VAL A 162 -11.03 -8.17 -5.35
C VAL A 162 -10.32 -9.48 -5.01
N TYR A 163 -9.34 -9.43 -4.10
CA TYR A 163 -8.56 -10.59 -3.72
C TYR A 163 -9.42 -11.68 -3.08
N PHE A 164 -10.26 -11.32 -2.10
CA PHE A 164 -11.06 -12.25 -1.31
C PHE A 164 -12.41 -12.61 -1.93
N ASN A 165 -12.86 -11.95 -2.99
CA ASN A 165 -14.10 -12.29 -3.69
C ASN A 165 -14.03 -13.59 -4.52
N ASN A 166 -13.01 -14.43 -4.30
CA ASN A 166 -12.85 -15.71 -4.96
C ASN A 166 -13.37 -16.85 -4.06
N THR A 167 -14.10 -17.81 -4.66
CA THR A 167 -14.66 -19.01 -3.99
C THR A 167 -13.63 -19.89 -3.24
N LYS A 168 -12.33 -19.69 -3.47
CA LYS A 168 -11.25 -20.42 -2.79
C LYS A 168 -11.04 -20.03 -1.32
N PHE A 169 -11.66 -18.95 -0.85
CA PHE A 169 -11.53 -18.48 0.52
C PHE A 169 -12.77 -18.82 1.32
N ASP A 170 -12.54 -19.35 2.52
CA ASP A 170 -13.59 -19.55 3.49
C ASP A 170 -13.97 -18.21 4.12
N LYS A 171 -15.27 -17.90 4.13
CA LYS A 171 -15.79 -16.65 4.71
C LYS A 171 -15.65 -16.65 6.23
N GLU A 172 -15.64 -17.81 6.89
CA GLU A 172 -15.51 -17.92 8.35
C GLU A 172 -14.11 -17.54 8.86
N GLU A 173 -13.12 -17.57 7.96
CA GLU A 173 -11.72 -17.18 8.19
C GLU A 173 -11.46 -15.71 7.86
N LEU A 174 -12.48 -14.97 7.43
CA LEU A 174 -12.41 -13.56 7.10
C LEU A 174 -13.23 -12.72 8.09
N THR A 175 -12.80 -11.48 8.28
CA THR A 175 -13.51 -10.46 9.04
C THR A 175 -13.60 -9.22 8.16
N GLU A 176 -14.80 -8.69 8.05
CA GLU A 176 -15.09 -7.45 7.33
C GLU A 176 -15.15 -6.32 8.35
N TYR A 177 -14.27 -5.33 8.17
CA TYR A 177 -14.25 -4.11 8.97
C TYR A 177 -14.99 -3.02 8.21
N GLU A 178 -16.02 -2.46 8.82
CA GLU A 178 -16.75 -1.33 8.28
C GLU A 178 -16.31 -0.03 8.96
N ARG A 179 -16.93 1.07 8.54
CA ARG A 179 -16.73 2.42 9.09
C ARG A 179 -16.69 2.47 10.62
N ASN A 180 -17.63 1.78 11.27
CA ASN A 180 -17.79 1.84 12.73
C ASN A 180 -16.71 1.04 13.48
N ASP A 181 -15.98 0.15 12.80
CA ASP A 181 -14.96 -0.69 13.39
C ASP A 181 -13.58 -0.01 13.43
N ILE A 182 -13.42 1.14 12.77
CA ILE A 182 -12.15 1.87 12.64
C ILE A 182 -12.27 3.35 13.05
N PRO A 183 -12.86 3.68 14.22
CA PRO A 183 -13.20 5.05 14.60
C PRO A 183 -11.96 5.97 14.69
N ASP A 184 -10.82 5.43 15.10
CA ASP A 184 -9.55 6.16 15.22
C ASP A 184 -8.96 6.56 13.87
N VAL A 185 -9.12 5.75 12.82
CA VAL A 185 -8.71 6.08 11.45
C VAL A 185 -9.71 7.03 10.82
N LEU A 186 -11.00 6.73 10.99
CA LEU A 186 -12.12 7.47 10.42
C LEU A 186 -12.14 8.95 10.88
N LEU A 187 -12.12 9.20 12.19
CA LEU A 187 -12.27 10.54 12.75
C LEU A 187 -11.13 11.50 12.39
N ASN A 188 -10.01 10.96 11.91
CA ASN A 188 -8.81 11.73 11.62
C ASN A 188 -8.58 11.98 10.12
N ASN A 189 -9.47 11.49 9.25
CA ASN A 189 -9.36 11.70 7.81
C ASN A 189 -10.69 12.23 7.25
N ARG A 190 -10.72 13.53 6.88
CA ARG A 190 -11.95 14.18 6.43
C ARG A 190 -12.53 13.56 5.16
N PHE A 191 -11.68 13.04 4.27
CA PHE A 191 -12.13 12.43 3.01
C PHE A 191 -12.78 11.08 3.27
N LEU A 192 -12.18 10.25 4.12
CA LEU A 192 -12.78 8.99 4.53
C LEU A 192 -14.09 9.21 5.28
N GLU A 193 -14.12 10.14 6.24
CA GLU A 193 -15.33 10.52 6.99
C GLU A 193 -16.46 10.93 6.05
N LEU A 194 -16.16 11.81 5.07
CA LEU A 194 -17.11 12.37 4.13
C LEU A 194 -17.65 11.32 3.14
N PHE A 195 -16.76 10.58 2.49
CA PHE A 195 -17.15 9.69 1.40
C PHE A 195 -17.79 8.39 1.88
N SER A 196 -17.43 7.91 3.07
CA SER A 196 -18.03 6.74 3.71
C SER A 196 -19.31 7.03 4.49
N LYS A 197 -19.65 8.31 4.70
CA LYS A 197 -20.86 8.68 5.44
C LYS A 197 -22.10 8.10 4.73
N PRO A 198 -23.03 7.47 5.48
CA PRO A 198 -24.28 6.93 4.93
C PRO A 198 -25.03 7.95 4.06
N MET A 199 -25.59 7.48 2.94
CA MET A 199 -26.23 8.33 1.94
C MET A 199 -27.47 9.06 2.48
N ASP A 200 -28.25 8.40 3.32
CA ASP A 200 -29.41 8.93 4.05
C ASP A 200 -29.06 10.09 5.00
N GLN A 201 -27.78 10.27 5.32
CA GLN A 201 -27.28 11.37 6.15
C GLN A 201 -26.62 12.50 5.32
N ARG A 202 -26.74 12.47 3.99
CA ARG A 202 -26.06 13.39 3.08
C ARG A 202 -27.05 14.07 2.16
N GLU A 203 -27.18 15.38 2.31
CA GLU A 203 -28.10 16.24 1.54
C GLU A 203 -28.06 15.98 0.03
N SER A 204 -26.89 15.68 -0.54
CA SER A 204 -26.74 15.46 -1.98
C SER A 204 -27.29 14.11 -2.47
N PHE A 205 -27.56 13.17 -1.57
CA PHE A 205 -28.06 11.82 -1.86
C PHE A 205 -29.51 11.63 -1.41
N ILE A 206 -29.99 12.38 -0.43
CA ILE A 206 -31.40 12.43 -0.04
C ILE A 206 -32.18 13.03 -1.21
N SER A 207 -33.04 12.23 -1.85
CA SER A 207 -34.11 12.72 -2.73
C SER A 207 -35.46 12.53 -2.08
N ASP A 208 -36.46 13.26 -2.58
CA ASP A 208 -37.87 13.04 -2.25
C ASP A 208 -38.39 11.65 -2.68
N GLU A 209 -37.62 10.90 -3.48
CA GLU A 209 -37.85 9.50 -3.80
C GLU A 209 -36.82 8.64 -3.03
N GLU A 210 -37.33 7.76 -2.16
CA GLU A 210 -36.59 6.77 -1.37
C GLU A 210 -35.78 5.85 -2.29
N ILE A 211 -34.50 6.18 -2.49
CA ILE A 211 -33.53 5.18 -2.94
C ILE A 211 -32.90 4.64 -1.67
N ASP A 212 -33.59 3.68 -1.04
CA ASP A 212 -32.97 2.87 -0.01
C ASP A 212 -31.76 2.18 -0.64
N GLY A 213 -30.60 2.22 0.02
CA GLY A 213 -29.31 1.75 -0.51
C GLY A 213 -29.21 0.23 -0.74
N VAL A 214 -30.35 -0.42 -0.94
CA VAL A 214 -30.60 -1.85 -1.11
C VAL A 214 -31.38 -2.03 -2.41
N PHE A 215 -30.71 -2.59 -3.42
CA PHE A 215 -31.38 -3.06 -4.62
C PHE A 215 -31.57 -4.57 -4.53
N GLU A 216 -32.82 -5.03 -4.58
CA GLU A 216 -33.11 -6.45 -4.75
C GLU A 216 -32.78 -6.87 -6.19
N ILE A 217 -31.70 -7.62 -6.36
CA ILE A 217 -31.34 -8.17 -7.67
C ILE A 217 -31.93 -9.57 -7.74
N LYS A 218 -32.98 -9.74 -8.55
CA LYS A 218 -33.49 -11.06 -8.94
C LYS A 218 -32.74 -11.53 -10.18
N ARG A 219 -31.80 -12.46 -10.02
CA ARG A 219 -31.29 -13.26 -11.14
C ARG A 219 -32.18 -14.48 -11.30
N ASN A 220 -32.65 -14.72 -12.53
CA ASN A 220 -33.57 -15.81 -12.89
C ASN A 220 -33.21 -17.12 -12.18
N GLY A 221 -34.05 -17.55 -11.23
CA GLY A 221 -33.98 -18.86 -10.58
C GLY A 221 -33.18 -18.95 -9.29
N GLU A 222 -32.51 -17.88 -8.83
CA GLU A 222 -31.77 -17.87 -7.56
C GLU A 222 -32.46 -17.02 -6.47
N LYS A 223 -32.23 -17.37 -5.20
CA LYS A 223 -32.74 -16.65 -4.01
C LYS A 223 -32.41 -15.16 -4.11
N GLU A 224 -33.35 -14.31 -3.68
CA GLU A 224 -33.19 -12.86 -3.59
C GLU A 224 -31.83 -12.50 -2.98
N SER A 225 -30.97 -11.89 -3.79
CA SER A 225 -29.69 -11.37 -3.32
C SER A 225 -29.84 -9.85 -3.15
N VAL A 226 -29.80 -9.40 -1.90
CA VAL A 226 -29.74 -7.98 -1.56
C VAL A 226 -28.37 -7.44 -1.98
N GLY A 227 -28.35 -6.58 -3.01
CA GLY A 227 -27.16 -5.88 -3.45
C GLY A 227 -26.89 -4.67 -2.56
N LYS A 228 -25.67 -4.55 -2.03
CA LYS A 228 -25.20 -3.39 -1.27
C LYS A 228 -24.58 -2.38 -2.24
N VAL A 229 -24.95 -1.10 -2.13
CA VAL A 229 -24.32 -0.05 -2.94
C VAL A 229 -22.88 0.17 -2.47
N VAL A 230 -21.91 -0.16 -3.33
CA VAL A 230 -20.47 -0.02 -3.05
C VAL A 230 -19.96 1.38 -3.40
N SER A 231 -20.51 2.02 -4.45
CA SER A 231 -20.20 3.40 -4.81
C SER A 231 -21.37 4.04 -5.55
N SER A 232 -21.53 5.36 -5.39
CA SER A 232 -22.53 6.15 -6.13
C SER A 232 -22.03 7.56 -6.38
N PHE A 233 -22.39 8.10 -7.55
CA PHE A 233 -22.05 9.44 -7.97
C PHE A 233 -23.33 10.20 -8.29
N ARG A 234 -23.63 11.24 -7.51
CA ARG A 234 -24.81 12.08 -7.71
C ARG A 234 -24.43 13.54 -7.61
N ASN A 235 -24.91 14.40 -8.50
CA ASN A 235 -24.71 15.86 -8.43
C ASN A 235 -23.24 16.33 -8.28
N GLY A 236 -22.28 15.52 -8.73
CA GLY A 236 -20.85 15.79 -8.59
C GLY A 236 -20.30 15.55 -7.18
N VAL A 237 -20.98 14.78 -6.34
CA VAL A 237 -20.47 14.21 -5.09
C VAL A 237 -20.31 12.69 -5.22
N MET A 238 -19.48 12.11 -4.35
CA MET A 238 -19.13 10.69 -4.38
C MET A 238 -19.47 10.04 -3.04
N PHE A 239 -20.16 8.91 -3.10
CA PHE A 239 -20.23 7.95 -2.02
C PHE A 239 -19.35 6.75 -2.34
N SER A 240 -18.62 6.29 -1.35
CA SER A 240 -17.87 5.05 -1.40
C SER A 240 -18.11 4.32 -0.10
N HIS A 241 -18.73 3.14 -0.18
CA HIS A 241 -18.82 2.28 0.97
C HIS A 241 -17.41 1.88 1.40
N PHE A 242 -17.13 1.96 2.69
CA PHE A 242 -15.84 1.55 3.23
C PHE A 242 -15.96 0.18 3.87
N ASP A 243 -15.26 -0.79 3.29
CA ASP A 243 -15.08 -2.14 3.82
C ASP A 243 -13.61 -2.57 3.69
N LEU A 244 -13.09 -3.26 4.72
CA LEU A 244 -11.82 -3.97 4.64
C LEU A 244 -12.04 -5.44 4.99
N LYS A 245 -11.92 -6.31 3.98
CA LYS A 245 -11.95 -7.76 4.16
C LYS A 245 -10.56 -8.26 4.48
N LEU A 246 -10.40 -8.81 5.68
CA LEU A 246 -9.10 -9.20 6.22
C LEU A 246 -9.16 -10.60 6.84
N PRO A 247 -8.03 -11.30 6.97
CA PRO A 247 -7.97 -12.54 7.74
C PRO A 247 -8.44 -12.32 9.18
N LYS A 248 -9.07 -13.34 9.77
CA LYS A 248 -9.52 -13.33 11.16
C LYS A 248 -8.41 -12.89 12.12
N ASN A 249 -8.80 -12.21 13.21
CA ASN A 249 -7.90 -11.65 14.22
C ASN A 249 -6.98 -10.51 13.72
N SER A 250 -7.18 -10.02 12.49
CA SER A 250 -6.52 -8.79 12.05
C SER A 250 -7.00 -7.60 12.88
N LYS A 251 -6.22 -6.51 12.94
CA LYS A 251 -6.61 -5.27 13.61
C LYS A 251 -6.07 -4.09 12.82
N LEU A 252 -6.90 -3.09 12.57
CA LEU A 252 -6.46 -1.80 12.05
C LEU A 252 -6.28 -0.84 13.22
N LYS A 253 -5.21 -0.03 13.19
CA LYS A 253 -4.93 1.00 14.20
C LYS A 253 -4.26 2.20 13.57
N ARG A 254 -4.57 3.39 14.07
CA ARG A 254 -3.77 4.59 13.80
C ARG A 254 -2.66 4.75 14.84
N ASN A 255 -1.45 5.01 14.37
CA ASN A 255 -0.31 5.26 15.24
C ASN A 255 -0.13 6.76 15.52
N SER A 256 0.67 7.07 16.53
CA SER A 256 0.99 8.45 16.93
C SER A 256 1.76 9.24 15.87
N ASP A 257 2.42 8.56 14.93
CA ASP A 257 3.17 9.19 13.84
C ASP A 257 2.34 9.36 12.55
N HIS A 258 1.01 9.27 12.67
CA HIS A 258 0.02 9.32 11.59
C HIS A 258 0.07 8.15 10.59
N SER A 259 0.86 7.11 10.85
CA SER A 259 0.79 5.88 10.05
C SER A 259 -0.41 5.01 10.46
N ILE A 260 -0.85 4.16 9.53
CA ILE A 260 -1.91 3.17 9.75
C ILE A 260 -1.27 1.79 9.79
N SER A 261 -1.46 1.08 10.90
CA SER A 261 -1.01 -0.29 11.08
C SER A 261 -2.15 -1.27 10.88
N LEU A 262 -1.95 -2.21 9.97
CA LEU A 262 -2.71 -3.43 9.87
C LEU A 262 -1.91 -4.57 10.52
N VAL A 263 -2.32 -4.96 11.72
CA VAL A 263 -1.72 -6.07 12.47
C VAL A 263 -2.47 -7.35 12.13
N THR A 264 -1.77 -8.37 11.67
CA THR A 264 -2.34 -9.69 11.40
C THR A 264 -1.64 -10.75 12.25
N GLU A 265 -2.06 -12.02 12.15
CA GLU A 265 -1.32 -13.10 12.81
C GLU A 265 0.09 -13.32 12.23
N ARG A 266 0.35 -12.87 10.99
CA ARG A 266 1.57 -13.21 10.24
C ARG A 266 2.56 -12.07 10.14
N PHE A 267 2.05 -10.86 9.98
CA PHE A 267 2.85 -9.66 9.86
C PHE A 267 2.08 -8.45 10.36
N THR A 268 2.82 -7.38 10.60
CA THR A 268 2.28 -6.03 10.74
C THR A 268 2.66 -5.23 9.49
N LEU A 269 1.65 -4.70 8.80
CA LEU A 269 1.79 -3.80 7.66
C LEU A 269 1.58 -2.37 8.15
N ASN A 270 2.58 -1.52 7.99
CA ASN A 270 2.49 -0.09 8.28
C ASN A 270 2.42 0.68 6.97
N LEU A 271 1.43 1.55 6.87
CA LEU A 271 1.18 2.40 5.73
C LEU A 271 1.29 3.85 6.18
N LYS A 272 2.11 4.64 5.48
CA LYS A 272 2.30 6.05 5.80
C LYS A 272 2.32 6.87 4.52
N THR A 273 1.56 7.95 4.52
CA THR A 273 1.60 8.97 3.47
C THR A 273 2.45 10.14 3.97
N ILE A 274 3.28 10.68 3.09
CA ILE A 274 4.10 11.86 3.35
C ILE A 274 4.03 12.77 2.15
N ILE A 275 3.34 13.90 2.31
CA ILE A 275 3.31 14.95 1.30
C ILE A 275 4.38 15.98 1.63
N SER A 276 5.46 15.93 0.85
CA SER A 276 6.51 16.94 0.98
C SER A 276 6.08 18.21 0.25
N GLY A 277 6.26 19.37 0.87
CA GLY A 277 6.12 20.67 0.20
C GLY A 277 7.27 20.95 -0.77
N ILE A 278 7.98 19.93 -1.25
CA ILE A 278 9.16 20.03 -2.11
C ILE A 278 8.71 19.74 -3.54
N ASN A 279 9.22 20.55 -4.48
CA ASN A 279 8.96 20.34 -5.90
C ASN A 279 9.76 19.13 -6.41
N THR A 280 9.16 18.36 -7.31
CA THR A 280 9.86 17.34 -8.09
C THR A 280 10.19 17.84 -9.48
N TYR A 281 11.21 17.23 -10.07
CA TYR A 281 11.47 17.37 -11.50
C TYR A 281 10.57 16.39 -12.27
N ILE A 282 9.84 16.94 -13.23
CA ILE A 282 9.15 16.17 -14.26
C ILE A 282 9.92 16.29 -15.59
N PRO A 283 9.87 15.27 -16.46
CA PRO A 283 10.65 15.26 -17.69
C PRO A 283 10.41 16.49 -18.58
N HIS A 284 11.46 16.91 -19.27
CA HIS A 284 11.42 18.07 -20.16
C HIS A 284 10.31 17.94 -21.22
N GLU A 285 9.63 19.06 -21.49
CA GLU A 285 8.54 19.20 -22.48
C GLU A 285 7.31 18.31 -22.21
N TYR A 286 7.28 17.55 -21.11
CA TYR A 286 6.14 16.71 -20.73
C TYR A 286 4.86 17.53 -20.57
N GLU A 287 4.90 18.61 -19.78
CA GLU A 287 3.74 19.47 -19.55
C GLU A 287 3.15 20.00 -20.87
N LYS A 288 4.01 20.47 -21.77
CA LYS A 288 3.59 21.08 -23.03
C LYS A 288 3.10 20.08 -24.06
N HIS A 289 3.76 18.93 -24.15
CA HIS A 289 3.51 17.99 -25.24
C HIS A 289 2.54 16.89 -24.87
N TYR A 290 2.52 16.47 -23.60
CA TYR A 290 1.60 15.45 -23.10
C TYR A 290 0.35 16.08 -22.51
N LEU A 291 0.49 17.08 -21.62
CA LEU A 291 -0.65 17.71 -20.94
C LEU A 291 -1.23 18.92 -21.69
N GLY A 292 -0.56 19.39 -22.75
CA GLY A 292 -0.97 20.60 -23.48
C GLY A 292 -0.85 21.88 -22.65
N LEU A 293 -0.05 21.88 -21.58
CA LEU A 293 0.13 23.00 -20.68
C LEU A 293 1.36 23.82 -21.07
N ASN A 294 1.23 25.15 -21.12
CA ASN A 294 2.40 25.99 -21.33
C ASN A 294 3.27 25.97 -20.07
N TYR A 295 4.57 25.72 -20.24
CA TYR A 295 5.54 25.77 -19.14
C TYR A 295 5.42 27.10 -18.39
N SER A 296 5.15 27.02 -17.09
CA SER A 296 4.89 28.19 -16.24
C SER A 296 5.28 27.90 -14.79
N SER A 297 5.82 28.90 -14.10
CA SER A 297 6.07 28.85 -12.64
C SER A 297 4.81 28.59 -11.80
N ASP A 298 3.63 28.72 -12.40
CA ASP A 298 2.34 28.51 -11.75
C ASP A 298 1.89 27.04 -11.73
N LEU A 299 2.67 26.14 -12.32
CA LEU A 299 2.40 24.70 -12.42
C LEU A 299 3.48 23.84 -11.74
N PRO A 300 3.83 24.06 -10.45
CA PRO A 300 4.78 23.17 -9.78
C PRO A 300 4.25 21.74 -9.67
N ALA A 301 5.15 20.78 -9.87
CA ALA A 301 4.95 19.39 -9.50
C ALA A 301 5.48 19.15 -8.07
N PHE A 302 4.70 18.49 -7.22
CA PHE A 302 5.07 18.16 -5.83
C PHE A 302 5.22 16.66 -5.64
N ILE A 303 6.06 16.24 -4.67
CA ILE A 303 6.26 14.83 -4.33
C ILE A 303 5.23 14.36 -3.30
N ALA A 304 4.63 13.21 -3.59
CA ALA A 304 3.85 12.43 -2.65
C ALA A 304 4.53 11.08 -2.41
N THR A 305 4.96 10.81 -1.19
CA THR A 305 5.66 9.58 -0.84
C THR A 305 4.73 8.67 -0.04
N TYR A 306 4.67 7.40 -0.45
CA TYR A 306 4.00 6.34 0.29
C TYR A 306 5.05 5.39 0.84
N GLU A 307 5.13 5.29 2.17
CA GLU A 307 6.00 4.34 2.84
C GLU A 307 5.18 3.11 3.24
N ILE A 308 5.62 1.96 2.75
CA ILE A 308 5.01 0.67 3.03
C ILE A 308 6.04 -0.18 3.77
N GLU A 309 5.77 -0.49 5.03
CA GLU A 309 6.61 -1.38 5.82
C GLU A 309 5.88 -2.67 6.18
N VAL A 310 6.52 -3.81 6.00
CA VAL A 310 5.99 -5.11 6.40
C VAL A 310 6.95 -5.76 7.37
N ASN A 311 6.48 -6.02 8.58
CA ASN A 311 7.23 -6.65 9.66
C ASN A 311 6.65 -8.03 9.95
N PHE A 312 7.38 -9.10 9.60
CA PHE A 312 6.93 -10.47 9.85
C PHE A 312 7.09 -10.90 11.31
N HIS A 313 6.08 -11.60 11.83
CA HIS A 313 6.10 -12.19 13.17
C HIS A 313 6.86 -13.52 13.11
N ILE A 314 7.91 -13.72 13.91
CA ILE A 314 8.75 -14.93 13.75
C ILE A 314 8.00 -16.24 13.98
N LEU A 315 7.06 -16.23 14.94
CA LEU A 315 6.21 -17.39 15.23
C LEU A 315 5.32 -17.76 14.05
N SER A 316 5.09 -16.85 13.11
CA SER A 316 4.30 -17.11 11.92
C SER A 316 4.96 -18.12 10.98
N LEU A 317 6.29 -18.20 10.95
CA LEU A 317 7.05 -19.12 10.09
C LEU A 317 6.76 -20.59 10.43
N PHE A 318 6.51 -20.88 11.70
CA PHE A 318 6.23 -22.23 12.17
C PHE A 318 4.79 -22.67 11.89
N LYS A 319 3.84 -21.76 11.66
CA LYS A 319 2.49 -22.20 11.29
C LYS A 319 2.45 -22.63 9.82
N THR A 320 1.92 -23.83 9.58
CA THR A 320 1.92 -24.50 8.26
C THR A 320 0.78 -24.07 7.37
N ASN A 321 -0.36 -23.69 7.93
CA ASN A 321 -1.60 -23.53 7.17
C ASN A 321 -1.94 -22.05 6.88
N SER A 322 -2.83 -21.84 5.91
CA SER A 322 -3.53 -20.57 5.62
C SER A 322 -2.68 -19.40 5.11
N TRP A 323 -1.48 -19.66 4.55
CA TRP A 323 -0.65 -18.62 3.93
C TRP A 323 -1.29 -17.93 2.73
N GLN A 324 -2.22 -18.61 2.05
CA GLN A 324 -3.00 -18.03 0.96
C GLN A 324 -3.77 -16.77 1.37
N TYR A 325 -4.21 -16.65 2.63
CA TYR A 325 -4.92 -15.46 3.11
C TYR A 325 -4.05 -14.21 3.24
N TYR A 326 -2.73 -14.34 3.07
CA TYR A 326 -1.74 -13.29 3.27
C TYR A 326 -0.96 -12.94 1.99
N GLN A 327 -1.20 -13.67 0.89
CA GLN A 327 -0.49 -13.47 -0.39
C GLN A 327 -0.86 -12.16 -1.11
N TRP A 328 -1.94 -11.51 -0.70
CA TRP A 328 -2.35 -10.23 -1.27
C TRP A 328 -1.33 -9.11 -1.06
N VAL A 329 -0.48 -9.18 -0.01
CA VAL A 329 0.46 -8.10 0.36
C VAL A 329 1.44 -7.78 -0.77
N ASP A 330 2.08 -8.79 -1.34
CA ASP A 330 3.02 -8.61 -2.46
C ASP A 330 2.30 -7.98 -3.66
N SER A 331 1.10 -8.46 -3.99
CA SER A 331 0.32 -7.89 -5.09
C SER A 331 -0.16 -6.45 -4.82
N PHE A 332 -0.46 -6.11 -3.56
CA PHE A 332 -0.86 -4.77 -3.16
C PHE A 332 0.32 -3.79 -3.27
N ILE A 333 1.50 -4.17 -2.77
CA ILE A 333 2.72 -3.37 -2.89
C ILE A 333 3.04 -3.07 -4.36
N ASN A 334 3.00 -4.10 -5.22
CA ASN A 334 3.22 -3.91 -6.66
C ASN A 334 2.13 -3.01 -7.29
N ARG A 335 0.88 -3.10 -6.83
CA ARG A 335 -0.20 -2.24 -7.32
C ARG A 335 0.07 -0.77 -6.98
N ILE A 336 0.41 -0.46 -5.74
CA ILE A 336 0.74 0.91 -5.33
C ILE A 336 1.95 1.44 -6.12
N GLU A 337 2.98 0.61 -6.34
CA GLU A 337 4.10 1.00 -7.19
C GLU A 337 3.65 1.37 -8.62
N ASN A 338 2.82 0.55 -9.26
CA ASN A 338 2.36 0.81 -10.62
C ASN A 338 1.45 2.05 -10.73
N ASP A 339 0.61 2.27 -9.72
CA ASP A 339 -0.42 3.32 -9.75
C ASP A 339 0.13 4.69 -9.32
N VAL A 340 1.16 4.71 -8.47
CA VAL A 340 1.71 5.93 -7.87
C VAL A 340 3.10 6.28 -8.38
N SER A 341 3.99 5.32 -8.66
CA SER A 341 5.41 5.64 -8.91
C SER A 341 5.60 6.57 -10.11
N GLN A 342 6.27 7.70 -9.87
CA GLN A 342 6.72 8.62 -10.91
C GLN A 342 7.59 7.87 -11.94
N ASP A 343 8.54 7.06 -11.46
CA ASP A 343 9.45 6.30 -12.30
C ASP A 343 8.71 5.25 -13.12
N TYR A 344 7.76 4.52 -12.53
CA TYR A 344 6.96 3.56 -13.27
C TYR A 344 6.12 4.25 -14.35
N TYR A 345 5.47 5.36 -14.00
CA TYR A 345 4.66 6.14 -14.93
C TYR A 345 5.47 6.56 -16.16
N PHE A 346 6.58 7.28 -15.95
CA PHE A 346 7.39 7.80 -17.06
C PHE A 346 8.14 6.71 -17.83
N ASN A 347 8.72 5.71 -17.14
CA ASN A 347 9.61 4.75 -17.79
C ASN A 347 8.90 3.51 -18.34
N LYS A 348 7.71 3.18 -17.85
CA LYS A 348 6.99 1.94 -18.20
C LYS A 348 5.60 2.20 -18.74
N LYS A 349 4.85 3.12 -18.15
CA LYS A 349 3.44 3.33 -18.56
C LYS A 349 3.31 4.15 -19.83
N ILE A 350 3.98 5.30 -19.88
CA ILE A 350 3.97 6.17 -21.07
C ILE A 350 5.28 6.13 -21.87
N GLU A 351 6.31 5.48 -21.31
CA GLU A 351 7.66 5.35 -21.90
C GLU A 351 8.16 6.67 -22.50
N TRP A 352 8.15 7.74 -21.70
CA TRP A 352 8.29 9.13 -22.17
C TRP A 352 9.54 9.35 -23.02
N ASP A 353 10.67 8.75 -22.66
CA ASP A 353 11.93 8.86 -23.39
C ASP A 353 11.85 8.31 -24.83
N LYS A 354 10.94 7.36 -25.09
CA LYS A 354 10.65 6.85 -26.44
C LYS A 354 9.56 7.65 -27.14
N THR A 355 8.54 8.08 -26.39
CA THR A 355 7.38 8.80 -26.92
C THR A 355 7.72 10.23 -27.33
N TYR A 356 8.54 10.94 -26.55
CA TYR A 356 8.89 12.34 -26.80
C TYR A 356 9.59 12.57 -28.16
N PRO A 357 10.61 11.78 -28.58
CA PRO A 357 11.20 11.89 -29.91
C PRO A 357 10.18 11.74 -31.04
N ILE A 358 9.22 10.82 -30.91
CA ILE A 358 8.16 10.59 -31.90
C ILE A 358 7.27 11.83 -32.03
N ILE A 359 6.83 12.39 -30.89
CA ILE A 359 6.03 13.63 -30.88
C ILE A 359 6.79 14.77 -31.56
N LYS A 360 8.09 14.90 -31.26
CA LYS A 360 8.94 15.94 -31.85
C LYS A 360 9.04 15.79 -33.37
N MET A 361 9.23 14.57 -33.88
CA MET A 361 9.26 14.29 -35.32
C MET A 361 7.92 14.61 -36.01
N LEU A 362 6.79 14.24 -35.40
CA LEU A 362 5.46 14.51 -35.94
C LEU A 362 5.18 16.01 -36.06
N LYS A 363 5.56 16.79 -35.05
CA LYS A 363 5.40 18.26 -35.08
C LYS A 363 6.27 18.93 -36.13
N GLN A 364 7.51 18.46 -36.33
CA GLN A 364 8.38 18.96 -37.40
C GLN A 364 7.77 18.70 -38.79
N LYS A 365 7.22 17.50 -39.03
CA LYS A 365 6.54 17.18 -40.30
C LYS A 365 5.31 18.03 -40.55
N GLN A 366 4.47 18.28 -39.54
CA GLN A 366 3.30 19.16 -39.65
C GLN A 366 3.68 20.62 -39.89
N GLY A 367 4.79 21.09 -39.31
CA GLY A 367 5.32 22.43 -39.59
C GLY A 367 5.89 22.57 -41.01
N ALA A 368 6.40 21.49 -41.59
CA ALA A 368 6.94 21.45 -42.96
C ALA A 368 5.86 21.31 -44.05
N THR A 369 4.66 20.80 -43.73
CA THR A 369 3.51 20.71 -44.66
C THR A 369 2.61 21.95 -44.65
N LYS A 370 2.81 22.85 -43.68
CA LYS A 370 2.11 24.14 -43.58
C LYS A 370 2.92 25.33 -44.15
N LYS A 371 4.11 25.06 -44.69
CA LYS A 371 4.87 25.99 -45.54
C LYS A 371 4.78 25.49 -46.97
#